data_AF-A0A6P4EJ05-F1
#
_entry.id   AF-A0A6P4EJ05-F1
#
_cell.length_a   1.000
_cell.length_b   1.000
_cell.length_c   1.000
_cell.angle_alpha   90.00
_cell.angle_beta   90.00
_cell.angle_gamma   90.00
#
_symmetry.space_group_name_H-M   'P 1'
#
loop_
_entity.id
_entity.type
_entity.pdbx_description
1 polymer ?
#
loop_
_entity_poly.entity_id
_entity_poly.type
_entity_poly.pdbx_seq_one_letter_code
_entity_poly.pdbx_strand_id
1 'polypeptide(L)'
;GTSGIDIDLRRVDIDQCPQRHTPGTKRPLNIFAGTDKCKQRTTMCEAIMGLGFRRGSYKCLCRKGFYFPDIVSLHKFFNGSLLEEEYEKLML
;
A
#
# COMPACT_ATOMS: atom_id res chain seq x y z
N GLY A 1 15.54 30.48 12.96
CA GLY A 1 16.39 29.65 12.09
C GLY A 1 15.54 28.57 11.48
N THR A 2 15.67 28.34 10.17
CA THR A 2 15.02 27.23 9.47
C THR A 2 16.02 26.08 9.37
N SER A 3 15.65 24.91 9.87
CA SER A 3 16.42 23.69 9.65
C SER A 3 15.92 23.04 8.36
N GLY A 4 16.81 22.87 7.38
CA GLY A 4 16.54 22.08 6.17
C GLY A 4 16.99 20.65 6.37
N ILE A 5 16.16 19.68 5.97
CA ILE A 5 16.52 18.25 5.93
C ILE A 5 16.50 17.85 4.46
N ASP A 6 17.62 17.33 3.96
CA ASP A 6 17.72 16.73 2.63
C ASP A 6 17.53 15.21 2.74
N ILE A 7 16.57 14.66 1.99
CA ILE A 7 16.19 13.24 2.03
C ILE A 7 16.24 12.70 0.60
N ASP A 8 17.10 11.71 0.35
CA ASP A 8 17.09 10.99 -0.92
C ASP A 8 15.83 10.11 -1.03
N LEU A 9 14.82 10.65 -1.70
CA LEU A 9 13.51 10.03 -1.92
C LEU A 9 13.57 8.70 -2.68
N ARG A 10 14.70 8.35 -3.31
CA ARG A 10 14.88 7.05 -3.96
C ARG A 10 15.12 5.91 -2.97
N ARG A 11 15.56 6.25 -1.75
CA ARG A 11 15.91 5.28 -0.70
C ARG A 11 14.85 5.17 0.39
N VAL A 12 13.78 5.96 0.29
CA VAL A 12 12.69 6.01 1.28
C VAL A 12 11.45 5.41 0.64
N ASP A 13 11.07 4.21 1.09
CA ASP A 13 9.78 3.62 0.74
C ASP A 13 8.66 4.24 1.60
N ILE A 14 7.45 4.26 1.04
CA ILE A 14 6.23 4.55 1.81
C ILE A 14 5.40 3.28 1.98
N ASP A 15 4.86 3.10 3.18
CA ASP A 15 3.95 1.99 3.48
C ASP A 15 2.53 2.55 3.59
N GLN A 16 1.70 2.28 2.59
CA GLN A 16 0.32 2.75 2.57
C GLN A 16 -0.65 1.80 3.28
N CYS A 17 -0.19 0.62 3.66
CA CYS A 17 -1.04 -0.40 4.27
C CYS A 17 -1.42 -0.01 5.71
N PRO A 18 -2.54 -0.53 6.24
CA PRO A 18 -2.94 -0.23 7.61
C PRO A 18 -1.87 -0.67 8.60
N GLN A 19 -1.50 0.22 9.52
CA GLN A 19 -0.52 -0.09 10.56
C GLN A 19 -1.09 -1.13 11.51
N ARG A 20 -0.59 -2.37 11.41
CA ARG A 20 -1.00 -3.46 12.30
C ARG A 20 -0.29 -3.33 13.64
N HIS A 21 -1.05 -3.11 14.70
CA HIS A 21 -0.54 -3.17 16.06
C HIS A 21 -0.35 -4.64 16.45
N THR A 22 0.90 -5.10 16.48
CA THR A 22 1.23 -6.42 17.03
C THR A 22 1.63 -6.21 18.49
N PRO A 23 0.94 -6.84 19.47
CA PRO A 23 1.31 -6.72 20.88
C PRO A 23 2.80 -7.02 21.08
N GLY A 24 3.51 -6.13 21.78
CA GLY A 24 4.96 -6.26 22.02
C GLY A 24 5.87 -5.65 20.94
N THR A 25 5.34 -5.15 19.83
CA THR A 25 6.13 -4.43 18.81
C THR A 25 5.80 -2.94 18.81
N LYS A 26 6.77 -2.08 19.13
CA LYS A 26 6.68 -0.64 18.91
C LYS A 26 7.26 -0.32 17.53
N ARG A 27 6.40 -0.23 16.52
CA ARG A 27 6.79 0.31 15.21
C ARG A 27 6.72 1.85 15.27
N PRO A 28 7.63 2.56 14.59
CA PRO A 28 7.50 4.00 14.42
C PRO A 28 6.15 4.32 13.75
N LEU A 29 5.62 5.51 14.02
CA LEU A 29 4.38 5.97 13.42
C LEU A 29 4.52 5.99 11.88
N ASN A 30 3.69 5.22 11.19
CA ASN A 30 3.58 5.26 9.76
C ASN A 30 2.49 6.27 9.37
N ILE A 31 2.91 7.47 8.95
CA ILE A 31 2.00 8.56 8.55
C ILE A 31 1.24 8.26 7.25
N PHE A 32 1.69 7.29 6.46
CA PHE A 32 1.05 6.89 5.20
C PHE A 32 0.07 5.73 5.39
N ALA A 33 -0.01 5.16 6.59
CA ALA A 33 -0.81 3.99 6.87
C ALA A 33 -2.30 4.20 6.58
N GLY A 34 -2.91 3.20 5.92
CA GLY A 34 -4.34 3.21 5.61
C GLY A 34 -4.76 4.15 4.47
N THR A 35 -3.80 4.67 3.70
CA THR A 35 -4.08 5.46 2.49
C THR A 35 -4.28 4.59 1.25
N ASP A 36 -4.06 3.27 1.36
CA ASP A 36 -4.27 2.29 0.30
C ASP A 36 -5.72 2.30 -0.23
N LYS A 37 -5.89 1.83 -1.46
CA LYS A 37 -7.19 1.68 -2.14
C LYS A 37 -7.72 0.25 -2.13
N CYS A 38 -7.20 -0.62 -1.25
CA CYS A 38 -7.72 -1.97 -1.15
C CYS A 38 -9.16 -1.97 -0.60
N LYS A 39 -9.98 -2.89 -1.10
CA LYS A 39 -11.33 -3.12 -0.55
C LYS A 39 -11.20 -3.77 0.83
N GLN A 40 -11.36 -3.00 1.90
CA GLN A 40 -11.13 -3.45 3.27
C GLN A 40 -11.95 -4.70 3.67
N ARG A 41 -13.16 -4.90 3.12
CA ARG A 41 -14.00 -6.06 3.47
C ARG A 41 -13.51 -7.37 2.84
N THR A 42 -12.99 -7.31 1.62
CA THR A 42 -12.72 -8.50 0.79
C THR A 42 -11.24 -8.74 0.54
N THR A 43 -10.40 -7.72 0.77
CA THR A 43 -8.95 -7.75 0.52
C THR A 43 -8.15 -7.26 1.72
N MET A 44 -6.84 -7.51 1.71
CA MET A 44 -5.86 -7.03 2.68
C MET A 44 -4.67 -6.44 1.92
N CYS A 45 -4.16 -5.32 2.42
CA CYS A 45 -2.99 -4.64 1.86
C CYS A 45 -1.70 -5.33 2.34
N GLU A 46 -0.76 -5.51 1.42
CA GLU A 46 0.64 -5.89 1.67
C GLU A 46 1.57 -4.92 0.93
N ALA A 47 2.46 -4.26 1.67
CA ALA A 47 3.38 -3.27 1.12
C ALA A 47 4.48 -3.94 0.28
N ILE A 48 4.93 -3.24 -0.75
CA ILE A 48 6.04 -3.66 -1.62
C ILE A 48 7.18 -2.67 -1.40
N MET A 49 8.30 -3.17 -0.88
CA MET A 49 9.49 -2.36 -0.59
C MET A 49 10.42 -2.27 -1.82
N GLY A 50 11.34 -1.30 -1.81
CA GLY A 50 12.36 -1.10 -2.84
C GLY A 50 11.88 -0.35 -4.08
N LEU A 51 10.75 0.37 -3.97
CA LEU A 51 10.14 1.12 -5.07
C LEU A 51 10.35 2.64 -4.94
N GLY A 52 10.93 3.08 -3.83
CA GLY A 52 11.19 4.48 -3.52
C GLY A 52 9.93 5.22 -3.07
N PHE A 53 10.04 6.55 -2.99
CA PHE A 53 8.98 7.40 -2.45
C PHE A 53 7.86 7.60 -3.47
N ARG A 54 6.96 6.61 -3.59
CA ARG A 54 5.83 6.65 -4.50
C ARG A 54 4.60 5.92 -3.96
N ARG A 55 3.41 6.45 -4.27
CA ARG A 55 2.12 5.79 -4.04
C ARG A 55 1.94 4.57 -4.93
N GLY A 56 1.08 3.65 -4.51
CA GLY A 56 0.77 2.41 -5.22
C GLY A 56 1.78 1.28 -4.96
N SER A 57 2.72 1.46 -4.02
CA SER A 57 3.73 0.45 -3.65
C SER A 57 3.15 -0.61 -2.70
N TYR A 58 2.04 -1.22 -3.12
CA TYR A 58 1.35 -2.28 -2.37
C TYR A 58 0.60 -3.21 -3.32
N LYS A 59 0.20 -4.38 -2.81
CA LYS A 59 -0.73 -5.31 -3.46
C LYS A 59 -1.92 -5.58 -2.55
N CYS A 60 -3.11 -5.72 -3.13
CA CYS A 60 -4.32 -6.12 -2.41
C CYS A 60 -4.57 -7.61 -2.62
N LEU A 61 -4.32 -8.40 -1.59
CA LEU A 61 -4.58 -9.84 -1.57
C LEU A 61 -6.00 -10.12 -1.10
N CYS A 62 -6.66 -11.13 -1.67
CA CYS A 62 -7.97 -11.56 -1.18
C CYS A 62 -7.87 -12.09 0.26
N ARG A 63 -8.83 -11.71 1.11
CA ARG A 63 -8.98 -12.29 2.44
C ARG A 63 -9.44 -13.74 2.34
N LYS A 64 -9.26 -14.52 3.41
CA LYS A 64 -9.79 -15.88 3.51
C LYS A 64 -11.30 -15.88 3.18
N GLY A 65 -11.71 -16.75 2.24
CA GLY A 65 -13.09 -16.85 1.76
C GLY A 65 -13.42 -15.97 0.55
N PHE A 66 -12.50 -15.09 0.12
CA PHE A 66 -12.60 -14.33 -1.13
C PHE A 66 -11.58 -14.83 -2.14
N TYR A 67 -11.92 -14.74 -3.43
CA TYR A 67 -11.08 -15.24 -4.52
C TYR A 67 -10.86 -14.14 -5.56
N PHE A 68 -9.70 -14.18 -6.20
CA PHE A 68 -9.41 -13.28 -7.32
C PHE A 68 -10.32 -13.66 -8.50
N PRO A 69 -11.02 -12.70 -9.15
CA PRO A 69 -12.02 -13.01 -10.16
C PRO A 69 -11.47 -13.80 -11.35
N ASP A 70 -10.24 -13.49 -11.76
CA ASP A 70 -9.56 -14.19 -12.84
C ASP A 70 -8.82 -15.43 -12.30
N ILE A 71 -9.38 -16.60 -12.58
CA ILE A 71 -8.82 -17.88 -12.12
C ILE A 71 -7.56 -18.31 -12.86
N VAL A 72 -7.33 -17.81 -14.08
CA VAL A 72 -6.16 -18.16 -14.92
C VAL A 72 -5.00 -17.20 -14.72
N SER A 73 -5.22 -16.06 -14.09
CA SER A 73 -4.16 -15.10 -13.77
C SER A 73 -3.03 -15.74 -12.93
N LEU A 74 -1.79 -15.50 -13.36
CA LEU A 74 -0.58 -15.84 -12.62
C LEU A 74 -0.47 -15.03 -11.32
N HIS A 75 -0.95 -13.78 -11.33
CA HIS A 75 -0.90 -12.86 -10.20
C HIS A 75 -2.30 -12.64 -9.62
N LYS A 76 -2.59 -13.31 -8.49
CA LYS A 76 -3.91 -13.29 -7.84
C LYS A 76 -4.03 -12.16 -6.81
N PHE A 77 -3.75 -10.94 -7.23
CA PHE A 77 -3.86 -9.73 -6.41
C PHE A 77 -4.15 -8.51 -7.28
N PHE A 78 -4.74 -7.47 -6.69
CA PHE A 78 -4.86 -6.18 -7.35
C PHE A 78 -3.58 -5.36 -7.12
N ASN A 79 -2.99 -4.84 -8.21
CA ASN A 79 -1.78 -4.02 -8.14
C ASN A 79 -2.13 -2.61 -7.62
N GLY A 80 -1.46 -2.17 -6.56
CA GLY A 80 -1.71 -0.88 -5.93
C GLY A 80 -1.48 0.31 -6.86
N SER A 81 -0.49 0.25 -7.75
CA SER A 81 -0.21 1.34 -8.70
C SER A 81 -1.36 1.54 -9.68
N LEU A 82 -1.92 0.44 -10.20
CA LEU A 82 -3.12 0.50 -11.05
C LEU A 82 -4.34 0.99 -10.27
N LEU A 83 -4.52 0.55 -9.02
CA LEU A 83 -5.63 1.01 -8.20
C LEU A 83 -5.58 2.52 -7.92
N GLU A 84 -4.39 3.08 -7.70
CA GLU A 84 -4.21 4.51 -7.48
C GLU A 84 -4.56 5.32 -8.74
N GLU A 85 -4.10 4.86 -9.92
CA GLU A 85 -4.42 5.48 -11.21
C GLU A 85 -5.92 5.46 -11.50
N GLU A 86 -6.57 4.30 -11.36
CA GLU A 86 -8.01 4.19 -11.60
C GLU A 86 -8.83 4.99 -10.59
N TYR A 87 -8.35 5.12 -9.35
CA TYR A 87 -9.01 5.95 -8.34
C TYR A 87 -8.89 7.45 -8.64
N GLU A 88 -7.75 7.90 -9.18
CA GLU A 88 -7.56 9.28 -9.62
C GLU A 88 -8.51 9.65 -10.77
N LYS A 89 -8.73 8.73 -11.71
CA LYS A 89 -9.72 8.90 -12.80
C LYS A 89 -11.16 9.06 -12.30
N LEU A 90 -11.50 8.50 -11.14
CA LEU A 90 -12.83 8.64 -10.53
C LEU A 90 -13.01 9.94 -9.72
N MET A 91 -11.91 10.64 -9.43
CA MET A 91 -11.88 11.89 -8.66
C MET A 91 -11.91 13.14 -9.55
N LEU A 92 -11.77 12.98 -10.86
CA LEU A 92 -11.85 14.00 -11.90
C LEU A 92 -13.24 13.97 -12.56
#